data_AF-A0A5C1AH33-F1
#
_entry.id   AF-A0A5C1AH33-F1
#
_cell.length_a   1.000
_cell.length_b   1.000
_cell.length_c   1.000
_cell.angle_alpha   90.00
_cell.angle_beta   90.00
_cell.angle_gamma   90.00
#
_symmetry.space_group_name_H-M   'P 1'
#
loop_
_entity.id
_entity.type
_entity.pdbx_description
1 polymer ?
#
loop_
_entity_poly.entity_id
_entity_poly.type
_entity_poly.pdbx_seq_one_letter_code
_entity_poly.pdbx_strand_id
1 'polypeptide(L)'
;MRKLTLLAAICAALGATPAKADSLKSDFPICISKELLGQMYEAMLQRDARGADYLFHHGCFMTRDGVQVSLLDRDGPDTHVRVYGGKRPVEAWVSVGALASYQP
;
A
#
# COMPACT_ATOMS: atom_id res chain seq x y z
N MET A 1 26.56 50.59 -1.68
CA MET A 1 26.43 49.32 -0.94
C MET A 1 25.03 48.75 -1.16
N ARG A 2 24.92 47.69 -1.97
CA ARG A 2 23.65 47.10 -2.44
C ARG A 2 23.06 46.17 -1.38
N LYS A 3 21.97 46.60 -0.72
CA LYS A 3 21.10 45.74 0.10
C LYS A 3 19.92 45.30 -0.76
N LEU A 4 20.03 44.22 -1.52
CA LEU A 4 18.89 43.70 -2.28
C LEU A 4 19.12 42.26 -2.75
N THR A 5 19.09 41.28 -1.84
CA THR A 5 18.96 39.86 -2.21
C THR A 5 18.61 39.00 -0.99
N LEU A 6 17.35 38.98 -0.56
CA LEU A 6 16.92 38.06 0.53
C LEU A 6 15.41 37.76 0.55
N LEU A 7 14.75 37.71 -0.61
CA LEU A 7 13.28 37.61 -0.68
C LEU A 7 12.74 36.62 -1.73
N ALA A 8 13.52 35.61 -2.13
CA ALA A 8 13.11 34.67 -3.20
C ALA A 8 13.03 33.19 -2.76
N ALA A 9 13.07 32.87 -1.46
CA ALA A 9 13.14 31.48 -0.97
C ALA A 9 11.82 30.91 -0.42
N ILE A 10 10.73 31.69 -0.37
CA ILE A 10 9.51 31.30 0.39
C ILE A 10 8.41 30.68 -0.49
N CYS A 11 8.45 30.81 -1.83
CA CYS A 11 7.33 30.41 -2.70
C CYS A 11 7.35 28.96 -3.22
N ALA A 12 8.35 28.13 -2.89
CA ALA A 12 8.45 26.77 -3.44
C ALA A 12 7.69 25.69 -2.63
N ALA A 13 6.94 26.05 -1.58
CA ALA A 13 6.30 25.09 -0.66
C ALA A 13 4.84 24.72 -0.98
N LEU A 14 4.22 25.30 -2.03
CA LEU A 14 2.77 25.23 -2.23
C LEU A 14 2.28 24.18 -3.24
N GLY A 15 3.18 23.34 -3.79
CA GLY A 15 2.85 22.42 -4.89
C GLY A 15 2.90 20.92 -4.58
N ALA A 16 3.32 20.51 -3.38
CA ALA A 16 3.39 19.09 -3.04
C ALA A 16 1.99 18.58 -2.67
N THR A 17 1.30 17.93 -3.62
CA THR A 17 0.15 17.11 -3.27
C THR A 17 0.61 16.05 -2.26
N PRO A 18 -0.08 15.89 -1.12
CA PRO A 18 0.30 14.85 -0.17
C PRO A 18 0.14 13.51 -0.87
N ALA A 19 1.24 12.78 -1.04
CA ALA A 19 1.14 11.34 -1.24
C ALA A 19 0.30 10.81 -0.07
N LYS A 20 -0.84 10.18 -0.36
CA LYS A 20 -1.71 9.67 0.70
C LYS A 20 -0.98 8.54 1.40
N ALA A 21 -0.44 8.84 2.57
CA ALA A 21 0.13 7.87 3.48
C ALA A 21 -1.02 7.24 4.28
N ASP A 22 -0.89 5.94 4.53
CA ASP A 22 -1.84 5.16 5.33
C ASP A 22 -1.06 4.08 6.10
N SER A 23 -1.77 3.31 6.92
CA SER A 23 -1.22 2.09 7.53
C SER A 23 -2.08 0.87 7.23
N LEU A 24 -1.46 -0.30 7.26
CA LEU A 24 -2.15 -1.56 7.11
C LEU A 24 -2.77 -2.02 8.44
N LYS A 25 -3.96 -2.59 8.37
CA LYS A 25 -4.55 -3.46 9.41
C LYS A 25 -3.91 -4.85 9.32
N SER A 26 -3.97 -5.64 10.39
CA SER A 26 -3.53 -7.04 10.37
C SER A 26 -4.51 -7.95 9.62
N ASP A 27 -4.01 -9.14 9.26
CA ASP A 27 -4.83 -10.29 8.83
C ASP A 27 -5.56 -10.10 7.48
N PHE A 28 -5.06 -9.20 6.64
CA PHE A 28 -5.44 -9.13 5.24
C PHE A 28 -4.36 -9.74 4.34
N PRO A 29 -4.73 -10.35 3.20
CA PRO A 29 -3.76 -10.74 2.20
C PRO A 29 -3.16 -9.51 1.51
N ILE A 30 -1.86 -9.55 1.29
CA ILE A 30 -1.11 -8.60 0.46
C ILE A 30 -0.27 -9.38 -0.55
N CYS A 31 -0.40 -9.06 -1.84
CA CYS A 31 0.28 -9.82 -2.89
C CYS A 31 1.05 -8.90 -3.84
N ILE A 32 2.16 -9.37 -4.41
CA ILE A 32 3.00 -8.58 -5.31
C ILE A 32 2.31 -8.20 -6.64
N SER A 33 1.18 -8.84 -6.99
CA SER A 33 0.37 -8.49 -8.14
C SER A 33 -1.13 -8.57 -7.82
N LYS A 34 -1.94 -7.86 -8.60
CA LYS A 34 -3.40 -7.87 -8.46
C LYS A 34 -3.99 -9.24 -8.77
N GLU A 35 -3.42 -9.95 -9.75
CA GLU A 35 -3.86 -11.29 -10.14
C GLU A 35 -3.67 -12.29 -9.01
N LEU A 36 -2.52 -12.25 -8.33
CA LEU A 36 -2.25 -13.11 -7.17
C LEU A 36 -3.18 -12.79 -6.00
N LEU A 37 -3.50 -11.51 -5.80
CA LEU A 37 -4.48 -11.11 -4.79
C LEU A 37 -5.87 -11.69 -5.09
N GLY A 38 -6.30 -11.63 -6.35
CA GLY A 38 -7.55 -12.25 -6.80
C GLY A 38 -7.57 -13.77 -6.58
N GLN A 39 -6.47 -14.46 -6.93
CA GLN A 39 -6.33 -15.90 -6.68
C GLN A 39 -6.36 -16.23 -5.18
N MET A 40 -5.77 -15.39 -4.34
CA MET A 40 -5.79 -15.57 -2.89
C MET A 40 -7.20 -15.46 -2.33
N TYR A 41 -7.96 -14.45 -2.74
CA TYR A 41 -9.36 -14.33 -2.34
C TYR A 41 -10.20 -15.52 -2.81
N GLU A 42 -10.01 -15.98 -4.05
CA GLU A 42 -10.71 -17.16 -4.55
C GLU A 42 -10.39 -18.40 -3.73
N ALA A 43 -9.10 -18.65 -3.43
CA ALA A 43 -8.68 -19.76 -2.59
C ALA A 43 -9.31 -19.68 -1.18
N MET A 44 -9.36 -18.49 -0.58
CA MET A 44 -10.00 -18.27 0.72
C MET A 44 -11.52 -18.53 0.67
N LEU A 45 -12.21 -18.03 -0.36
CA LEU A 45 -13.66 -18.22 -0.55
C LEU A 45 -14.01 -19.69 -0.75
N GLN A 46 -13.20 -20.41 -1.55
CA GLN A 46 -13.37 -21.84 -1.80
C GLN A 46 -12.88 -22.73 -0.64
N ARG A 47 -12.28 -22.15 0.41
CA ARG A 47 -11.62 -22.87 1.52
C ARG A 47 -10.51 -23.80 1.03
N ASP A 48 -9.83 -23.45 -0.06
CA ASP A 48 -8.68 -24.16 -0.59
C ASP A 48 -7.41 -23.76 0.17
N ALA A 49 -7.20 -24.41 1.32
CA ALA A 49 -6.02 -24.18 2.14
C ALA A 49 -4.70 -24.47 1.40
N ARG A 50 -4.69 -25.42 0.45
CA ARG A 50 -3.48 -25.74 -0.32
C ARG A 50 -3.18 -24.65 -1.35
N GLY A 51 -4.22 -24.13 -2.01
CA GLY A 51 -4.10 -22.98 -2.91
C GLY A 51 -3.59 -21.74 -2.19
N ALA A 52 -4.15 -21.43 -1.01
CA ALA A 52 -3.70 -20.31 -0.19
C ALA A 52 -2.22 -20.49 0.26
N ASP A 53 -1.86 -21.67 0.75
CA ASP A 53 -0.47 -22.00 1.14
C ASP A 53 0.52 -21.83 -0.02
N TYR A 54 0.16 -22.35 -1.20
CA TYR A 54 0.97 -22.15 -2.41
C TYR A 54 1.18 -20.66 -2.69
N LEU A 55 0.13 -19.84 -2.65
CA LEU A 55 0.23 -18.41 -2.92
C LEU A 55 1.07 -17.67 -1.87
N PHE A 56 1.03 -18.08 -0.59
CA PHE A 56 1.92 -17.52 0.44
C PHE A 56 3.41 -17.77 0.14
N HIS A 57 3.72 -18.87 -0.53
CA HIS A 57 5.07 -19.15 -1.00
C HIS A 57 5.42 -18.50 -2.35
N HIS A 58 4.44 -17.93 -3.05
CA HIS A 58 4.58 -17.40 -4.42
C HIS A 58 4.15 -15.93 -4.55
N GLY A 59 4.39 -15.13 -3.51
CA GLY A 59 4.29 -13.68 -3.59
C GLY A 59 3.08 -13.06 -2.90
N CYS A 60 2.30 -13.84 -2.15
CA CYS A 60 1.35 -13.32 -1.19
C CYS A 60 1.88 -13.43 0.25
N PHE A 61 1.41 -12.54 1.12
CA PHE A 61 1.75 -12.50 2.53
C PHE A 61 0.53 -12.03 3.33
N MET A 62 0.59 -12.17 4.65
CA MET A 62 -0.37 -11.54 5.54
C MET A 62 0.16 -10.18 6.00
N THR A 63 -0.71 -9.18 5.97
CA THR A 63 -0.40 -7.84 6.48
C THR A 63 -0.17 -7.88 7.99
N ARG A 64 0.62 -6.93 8.48
CA ARG A 64 0.83 -6.67 9.90
C ARG A 64 0.32 -5.29 10.22
N ASP A 65 -0.25 -5.15 11.41
CA ASP A 65 -0.83 -3.89 11.85
C ASP A 65 0.23 -2.78 11.96
N GLY A 66 -0.17 -1.55 11.59
CA GLY A 66 0.65 -0.34 11.71
C GLY A 66 1.75 -0.20 10.66
N VAL A 67 1.91 -1.16 9.73
CA VAL A 67 2.89 -1.04 8.63
C VAL A 67 2.49 0.12 7.72
N GLN A 68 3.39 1.08 7.58
CA GLN A 68 3.16 2.28 6.78
C GLN A 68 3.16 1.96 5.30
N VAL A 69 2.25 2.59 4.57
CA VAL A 69 2.12 2.48 3.12
C VAL A 69 1.89 3.84 2.47
N SER A 70 2.27 3.97 1.21
CA SER A 70 1.76 5.02 0.33
C SER A 70 0.78 4.42 -0.65
N LEU A 71 -0.35 5.10 -0.86
CA LEU A 71 -1.35 4.68 -1.85
C LEU A 71 -0.89 5.15 -3.23
N LEU A 72 -0.72 4.20 -4.15
CA LEU A 72 -0.24 4.47 -5.51
C LEU A 72 -1.40 4.54 -6.50
N ASP A 73 -2.30 3.55 -6.45
CA ASP A 73 -3.43 3.45 -7.35
C ASP A 73 -4.59 2.67 -6.72
N ARG A 74 -5.79 2.76 -7.29
CA ARG A 74 -6.98 2.01 -6.88
C ARG A 74 -7.67 1.41 -8.09
N ASP A 75 -8.05 0.15 -7.96
CA ASP A 75 -8.79 -0.57 -8.98
C ASP A 75 -9.90 -1.39 -8.31
N GLY A 76 -11.10 -0.79 -8.25
CA GLY A 76 -12.26 -1.36 -7.58
C GLY A 76 -12.01 -1.54 -6.06
N PRO A 77 -12.19 -2.76 -5.51
CA PRO A 77 -11.94 -3.04 -4.10
C PRO A 77 -10.45 -3.20 -3.76
N ASP A 78 -9.56 -3.19 -4.76
CA ASP A 78 -8.14 -3.41 -4.58
C ASP A 78 -7.37 -2.09 -4.64
N THR A 79 -6.30 -1.98 -3.86
CA THR A 79 -5.44 -0.80 -3.79
C THR A 79 -3.99 -1.22 -4.00
N HIS A 80 -3.33 -0.55 -4.94
CA HIS A 80 -1.90 -0.64 -5.17
C HIS A 80 -1.18 0.24 -4.16
N VAL A 81 -0.25 -0.34 -3.40
CA VAL A 81 0.44 0.31 -2.30
C VAL A 81 1.94 0.12 -2.38
N ARG A 82 2.69 1.13 -1.93
CA ARG A 82 4.11 1.02 -1.61
C ARG A 82 4.26 0.81 -0.12
N VAL A 83 4.85 -0.31 0.29
CA VAL A 83 4.97 -0.77 1.68
C VAL A 83 6.35 -0.46 2.25
N TYR A 84 6.40 0.07 3.47
CA TYR A 84 7.63 0.48 4.17
C TYR A 84 8.01 -0.43 5.36
N GLY A 85 7.74 -1.74 5.25
CA GLY A 85 7.93 -2.71 6.34
C GLY A 85 9.33 -3.34 6.46
N GLY A 86 10.31 -2.90 5.66
CA GLY A 86 11.63 -3.53 5.60
C GLY A 86 12.73 -2.58 5.13
N LYS A 87 13.90 -3.14 4.75
CA LYS A 87 15.08 -2.36 4.33
C LYS A 87 14.85 -1.56 3.04
N ARG A 88 13.92 -2.00 2.19
CA ARG A 88 13.56 -1.34 0.93
C ARG A 88 12.04 -1.29 0.80
N PRO A 89 11.48 -0.21 0.26
CA PRO A 89 10.07 -0.18 -0.10
C PRO A 89 9.76 -1.23 -1.18
N VAL A 90 8.59 -1.85 -1.08
CA VAL A 90 8.10 -2.84 -2.05
C VAL A 90 6.68 -2.45 -2.48
N GLU A 91 6.37 -2.63 -3.75
CA GLU A 91 5.02 -2.41 -4.28
C GLU A 91 4.20 -3.70 -4.23
N ALA A 92 2.94 -3.59 -3.85
CA ALA A 92 2.02 -4.71 -3.66
C ALA A 92 0.57 -4.27 -3.73
N TRP A 93 -0.35 -5.22 -3.78
CA TRP A 93 -1.78 -5.04 -3.85
C TRP A 93 -2.47 -5.61 -2.61
N VAL A 94 -3.44 -4.86 -2.09
CA VAL A 94 -4.28 -5.23 -0.94
C VAL A 94 -5.75 -4.89 -1.23
N SER A 95 -6.70 -5.47 -0.49
CA SER A 95 -8.05 -4.88 -0.46
C SER A 95 -8.02 -3.51 0.21
N VAL A 96 -8.88 -2.59 -0.22
CA VAL A 96 -9.16 -1.32 0.45
C VAL A 96 -9.53 -1.52 1.93
N GLY A 97 -10.14 -2.66 2.28
CA GLY A 97 -10.44 -3.05 3.66
C GLY A 97 -9.21 -3.14 4.56
N ALA A 98 -8.05 -3.44 3.99
CA ALA A 98 -6.77 -3.56 4.69
C ALA A 98 -6.19 -2.20 5.12
N LEU A 99 -6.72 -1.09 4.61
CA LEU A 99 -6.24 0.26 4.93
C LEU A 99 -6.88 0.77 6.22
N ALA A 100 -6.07 1.31 7.12
CA ALA A 100 -6.52 1.87 8.39
C ALA A 100 -7.48 3.05 8.19
N SER A 101 -7.28 3.87 7.17
CA SER A 101 -8.19 4.98 6.83
C SER A 101 -9.55 4.54 6.27
N TYR A 102 -9.71 3.29 5.84
CA TYR A 102 -10.95 2.81 5.24
C TYR A 102 -12.02 2.54 6.31
N GLN A 103 -13.16 3.23 6.15
CA GLN A 103 -14.40 3.04 6.89
C GLN A 103 -15.46 2.47 5.91
N PRO A 104 -16.13 1.36 6.26
CA PRO A 104 -17.12 0.72 5.40
C PRO A 104 -18.40 1.53 5.21
#